data_AF-A0A3D0XH36-F1
#
_entry.id   AF-A0A3D0XH36-F1
#
_cell.length_a   1.000
_cell.length_b   1.000
_cell.length_c   1.000
_cell.angle_alpha   90.00
_cell.angle_beta   90.00
_cell.angle_gamma   90.00
#
_symmetry.space_group_name_H-M   'P 1'
#
loop_
_entity.id
_entity.type
_entity.pdbx_description
1 polymer ?
#
loop_
_entity_poly.entity_id
_entity_poly.type
_entity_poly.pdbx_seq_one_letter_code
_entity_poly.pdbx_strand_id
1 'polypeptide(L)' 'PRAVLRVVDPQQTDQLKDYGEWGRVELTTLTKEFFMPRFLERDEAIRKEPRSPYPWDGVAEVRPFGAMEKKIVEGVY' A
#
# COMPACT_ATOMS: atom_id res chain seq x y z
N PRO A 1 -5.73 -11.98 11.39
CA PRO A 1 -5.53 -11.82 9.92
C PRO A 1 -4.21 -12.51 9.54
N ARG A 2 -4.14 -13.22 8.40
CA ARG A 2 -2.88 -13.83 7.92
C ARG A 2 -1.96 -12.82 7.22
N ALA A 3 -2.54 -11.70 6.78
CA ALA A 3 -1.87 -10.59 6.13
C ALA A 3 -2.51 -9.28 6.63
N VAL A 4 -1.70 -8.25 6.85
CA VAL A 4 -2.12 -6.90 7.21
C VAL A 4 -1.47 -5.92 6.25
N LEU A 5 -2.28 -5.00 5.71
CA LEU A 5 -1.81 -3.93 4.84
C LEU A 5 -1.74 -2.62 5.62
N ARG A 6 -0.72 -1.83 5.32
CA ARG A 6 -0.58 -0.43 5.72
C ARG A 6 -0.41 0.41 4.45
N VAL A 7 -0.84 1.66 4.51
CA VAL A 7 -0.54 2.67 3.50
C VAL A 7 0.38 3.67 4.15
N VAL A 8 1.63 3.72 3.69
CA VAL A 8 2.73 4.46 4.33
C VAL A 8 3.25 5.56 3.44
N ASP A 9 3.91 6.54 4.05
CA ASP A 9 4.69 7.51 3.31
C ASP A 9 5.87 6.83 2.58
N PRO A 10 6.03 7.00 1.26
CA PRO A 10 7.08 6.34 0.51
C PRO A 10 8.49 6.84 0.83
N GLN A 11 8.62 8.06 1.36
CA GLN A 11 9.89 8.65 1.81
C GLN A 11 10.15 8.37 3.30
N GLN A 12 9.10 8.13 4.10
CA GLN A 12 9.18 7.84 5.54
C GLN A 12 8.24 6.69 5.93
N THR A 13 8.65 5.44 5.65
CA THR A 13 7.77 4.26 5.71
C THR A 13 7.30 3.88 7.11
N ASP A 14 7.89 4.44 8.16
CA ASP A 14 7.41 4.37 9.54
C ASP A 14 6.09 5.13 9.75
N GLN A 15 5.80 6.13 8.93
CA GLN A 15 4.60 6.96 9.01
C GLN A 15 3.45 6.37 8.19
N LEU A 16 2.29 6.25 8.82
CA LEU A 16 1.03 5.96 8.14
C LEU A 16 0.49 7.22 7.48
N LYS A 17 -0.08 7.05 6.28
CA LYS A 17 -0.90 8.10 5.66
C LYS A 17 -2.24 8.21 6.35
N ASP A 18 -2.89 9.37 6.26
CA ASP A 18 -4.24 9.54 6.81
C ASP A 18 -5.29 8.80 5.96
N TYR A 19 -6.49 8.60 6.49
CA TYR A 19 -7.58 8.03 5.71
C TYR A 19 -7.94 8.93 4.53
N GLY A 20 -8.11 8.35 3.36
CA GLY A 20 -8.36 9.10 2.12
C GLY A 20 -7.09 9.57 1.41
N GLU A 21 -5.91 9.41 2.00
CA GLU A 21 -4.65 9.79 1.37
C GLU A 21 -3.99 8.63 0.61
N TRP A 22 -3.22 9.00 -0.41
CA TRP A 22 -2.37 8.10 -1.18
C TRP A 22 -1.06 7.82 -0.46
N GLY A 23 -0.63 6.57 -0.50
CA GLY A 23 0.70 6.15 -0.09
C GLY A 23 1.08 4.80 -0.67
N ARG A 24 2.31 4.38 -0.37
CA ARG A 24 2.80 3.07 -0.81
C ARG A 24 2.21 1.97 0.06
N VAL A 25 1.85 0.85 -0.56
CA VAL A 25 1.32 -0.31 0.17
C VAL A 25 2.47 -1.07 0.85
N GLU A 26 2.33 -1.32 2.14
CA GLU A 26 3.24 -2.14 2.95
C GLU A 26 2.47 -3.38 3.44
N LEU A 27 2.94 -4.58 3.08
CA LEU A 27 2.36 -5.87 3.45
C LEU A 27 3.15 -6.51 4.59
N THR A 28 2.44 -6.95 5.62
CA THR A 28 2.98 -7.89 6.61
C THR A 28 2.20 -9.21 6.56
N THR A 29 2.88 -10.31 6.25
CA THR A 29 2.31 -11.66 6.28
C THR A 29 2.81 -12.38 7.53
N LEU A 30 1.87 -12.95 8.28
CA LEU A 30 2.13 -13.73 9.48
C LEU A 30 1.25 -14.98 9.49
N THR A 31 1.87 -16.12 9.19
CA THR A 31 1.29 -17.46 9.34
C THR A 31 2.16 -18.30 10.27
N LYS A 32 1.79 -19.56 10.52
CA LYS A 32 2.61 -20.47 11.35
C LYS A 32 3.92 -20.84 10.64
N GLU A 33 3.90 -20.85 9.31
CA GLU A 33 4.97 -21.35 8.45
C GLU A 33 5.82 -20.22 7.85
N PHE A 34 5.33 -18.98 7.86
CA PHE A 34 5.96 -17.87 7.16
C PHE A 34 5.74 -16.53 7.86
N PHE A 35 6.83 -15.77 7.96
CA PHE A 35 6.81 -14.40 8.46
C PHE A 35 7.57 -13.49 7.50
N MET A 36 6.85 -12.50 6.97
CA MET A 36 7.40 -11.46 6.09
C MET A 36 6.90 -10.09 6.57
N PRO A 37 7.71 -9.39 7.38
CA PRO A 37 7.34 -8.08 7.90
C PRO A 37 7.60 -6.99 6.88
N ARG A 38 6.71 -6.00 6.86
CA ARG A 38 6.94 -4.68 6.24
C ARG A 38 7.46 -4.73 4.80
N PHE A 39 6.94 -5.67 4.02
CA PHE A 39 7.28 -5.80 2.62
C PHE A 39 6.65 -4.65 1.84
N LEU A 40 7.48 -3.81 1.22
CA LEU A 40 7.01 -2.68 0.42
C LEU A 40 6.58 -3.18 -0.96
N GLU A 41 5.27 -3.18 -1.20
CA GLU A 41 4.71 -3.59 -2.48
C GLU A 41 5.08 -2.61 -3.60
N ARG A 42 4.84 -3.02 -4.85
CA ARG A 42 5.04 -2.17 -6.03
C ARG A 42 3.82 -1.33 -6.37
N ASP A 43 2.88 -1.23 -5.44
CA ASP A 43 1.62 -0.53 -5.61
C ASP A 43 1.49 0.63 -4.61
N GLU A 44 0.76 1.65 -5.02
CA GLU A 44 0.20 2.68 -4.17
C GLU A 44 -1.33 2.60 -4.16
N ALA A 45 -1.92 3.02 -3.06
CA ALA A 45 -3.36 2.96 -2.85
C ALA A 45 -3.81 4.06 -1.88
N ILE A 46 -5.11 4.31 -1.84
CA ILE A 46 -5.77 5.14 -0.84
C ILE A 46 -6.01 4.32 0.43
N ARG A 47 -5.63 4.86 1.59
CA ARG A 47 -5.95 4.26 2.90
C ARG A 47 -7.45 4.38 3.19
N LYS A 48 -8.12 3.28 3.50
CA LYS A 48 -9.55 3.26 3.85
C LYS A 48 -9.76 2.84 5.29
N GLU A 49 -10.78 3.44 5.90
CA GLU A 49 -11.24 3.06 7.23
C GLU A 49 -11.69 1.59 7.30
N PRO A 50 -11.55 0.94 8.47
CA PRO A 50 -12.12 -0.37 8.72
C PRO A 50 -13.63 -0.44 8.50
N ARG A 51 -14.15 -1.64 8.25
CA ARG A 51 -15.60 -1.91 8.18
C ARG A 51 -16.01 -2.95 9.20
N SER A 52 -17.29 -2.97 9.59
CA SER A 52 -17.82 -3.85 10.65
C SER A 52 -17.29 -5.31 10.65
N PRO A 53 -17.27 -6.05 9.53
CA PRO A 53 -16.73 -7.42 9.56
C PRO A 53 -15.19 -7.52 9.57
N TYR A 54 -14.47 -6.42 9.31
CA TYR A 54 -13.02 -6.38 9.12
C TYR A 54 -12.42 -5.14 9.84
N PRO A 55 -11.95 -5.28 11.09
CA PRO A 55 -11.50 -4.16 11.93
C PRO A 55 -10.11 -3.60 11.56
N TRP A 56 -9.59 -3.93 10.37
CA TRP A 56 -8.31 -3.43 9.86
C TRP A 56 -8.53 -2.49 8.69
N ASP A 57 -7.55 -1.63 8.43
CA ASP A 57 -7.56 -0.69 7.33
C ASP A 57 -7.71 -1.40 5.98
N GLY A 58 -8.47 -0.77 5.10
CA GLY A 58 -8.58 -1.17 3.71
C GLY A 58 -7.61 -0.40 2.82
N VAL A 59 -7.45 -0.90 1.60
CA VAL A 59 -6.80 -0.18 0.49
C VAL A 59 -7.81 -0.03 -0.65
N ALA A 60 -7.82 1.12 -1.31
CA ALA A 60 -8.68 1.39 -2.47
C ALA A 60 -7.88 2.08 -3.59
N GLU A 61 -8.42 2.09 -4.81
CA GLU A 61 -7.80 2.74 -5.97
C GLU A 61 -6.36 2.25 -6.23
N VAL A 62 -6.10 0.94 -6.14
CA VAL A 62 -4.75 0.38 -6.26
C VAL A 62 -4.18 0.64 -7.67
N ARG A 63 -2.93 1.13 -7.74
CA ARG A 63 -2.19 1.34 -9.00
C ARG A 63 -0.68 1.15 -8.80
N PRO A 64 0.11 1.01 -9.88
CA PRO A 64 1.56 0.91 -9.76
C PRO A 64 2.15 2.13 -9.04
N PHE A 65 3.06 1.88 -8.10
CA PHE A 65 3.77 2.92 -7.37
C PHE A 65 4.56 3.83 -8.34
N GLY A 66 4.42 5.15 -8.17
CA GLY A 66 5.04 6.15 -9.06
C GLY A 66 4.27 6.35 -10.38
N ALA A 67 3.03 5.82 -10.49
CA ALA A 67 2.16 6.06 -11.64
C ALA A 67 1.91 7.55 -11.93
N MET A 68 1.91 8.43 -10.91
CA MET A 68 1.77 9.88 -11.14
C MET A 68 3.06 10.57 -11.61
N GLU A 69 4.23 9.99 -11.37
CA GLU A 69 5.52 10.58 -11.74
C GLU A 69 5.92 10.23 -13.18
N LYS A 70 5.35 9.17 -13.76
CA LYS A 70 5.64 8.76 -15.13
C LYS A 70 4.96 9.69 -16.14
N LYS A 71 5.71 10.71 -16.58
CA LYS A 71 5.52 11.28 -17.93
C LYS A 71 5.80 10.14 -18.92
N ILE A 72 4.76 9.57 -19.53
CA ILE A 72 4.95 8.58 -20.60
C ILE A 72 5.64 9.32 -21.75
N VAL A 73 6.93 9.08 -21.94
CA VAL A 73 7.67 9.54 -23.13
C VAL A 73 7.61 8.40 -24.13
N GLU A 74 6.61 8.43 -25.01
CA GLU A 74 6.56 7.51 -26.16
C GLU A 74 7.55 8.04 -27.21
N GLY A 75 8.74 7.45 -27.26
CA GLY A 75 9.62 7.59 -28.42
C GLY A 75 9.13 6.64 -29.50
N VAL A 76 8.54 7.19 -30.57
CA VAL A 76 8.30 6.43 -31.80
C VAL A 76 9.63 6.37 -32.56
N TYR A 77 10.17 5.17 -32.77
CA TYR A 77 11.30 4.91 -33.66
C TYR A 77 10.79 4.64 -35.08
#